data_AF-A0A7C7BXL6-F1
#
_entry.id   AF-A0A7C7BXL6-F1
#
_cell.length_a   1.000
_cell.length_b   1.000
_cell.length_c   1.000
_cell.angle_alpha   90.00
_cell.angle_beta   90.00
_cell.angle_gamma   90.00
#
_symmetry.space_group_name_H-M   'P 1'
#
loop_
_entity.id
_entity.type
_entity.pdbx_description
1 polymer ?
#
loop_
_entity_poly.entity_id
_entity_poly.type
_entity_poly.pdbx_seq_one_letter_code
_entity_poly.pdbx_strand_id
1 'polypeptide(L)'
;MFGTMGFTELILILVIVLIIFGAGKLPQLGEGVGRALRGFKKEVQSDIPPSTPTAGRPGDASENETGGDITEADEDPEVIRARIAERQRRVQERQMESGRVD
;
A
#
# COMPACT_ATOMS: atom_id res chain seq x y z
N MET A 1 -16.75 -2.16 39.28
CA MET A 1 -17.29 -3.48 38.87
C MET A 1 -18.05 -3.42 37.53
N PHE A 2 -17.63 -2.61 36.54
CA PHE A 2 -18.38 -2.41 35.27
C PHE A 2 -17.52 -2.45 34.00
N GLY A 3 -16.23 -2.81 34.09
CA GLY A 3 -15.34 -2.82 32.92
C GLY A 3 -15.43 -4.08 32.05
N THR A 4 -15.93 -5.19 32.60
CA THR A 4 -15.94 -6.51 31.93
C THR A 4 -17.31 -6.94 31.43
N MET A 5 -18.40 -6.39 31.98
CA MET A 5 -19.78 -6.81 31.64
C MET A 5 -20.11 -6.58 30.15
N GLY A 6 -19.79 -5.42 29.57
CA GLY A 6 -20.14 -5.13 28.17
C GLY A 6 -19.24 -5.82 27.13
N PHE A 7 -17.92 -5.85 27.35
CA PHE A 7 -16.98 -6.37 26.35
C PHE A 7 -17.00 -7.91 26.29
N THR A 8 -17.11 -8.58 27.43
CA THR A 8 -17.19 -10.04 27.48
C THR A 8 -18.49 -10.55 26.84
N GLU A 9 -19.61 -9.87 27.06
CA GLU A 9 -20.90 -10.23 26.46
C GLU A 9 -20.91 -9.99 24.94
N LEU A 10 -20.28 -8.90 24.47
CA LEU A 10 -20.03 -8.67 23.04
C LEU A 10 -19.20 -9.82 22.42
N ILE A 11 -18.13 -10.25 23.09
CA ILE A 11 -17.30 -11.38 22.62
C ILE A 11 -18.12 -12.68 22.58
N LEU A 12 -18.95 -12.95 23.60
CA LEU A 12 -19.77 -14.15 23.64
C LEU A 12 -20.74 -14.21 22.44
N ILE A 13 -21.42 -13.09 22.16
CA ILE A 13 -22.32 -12.97 21.00
C ILE A 13 -21.53 -13.12 19.70
N LEU A 14 -20.37 -12.48 19.61
CA LEU A 14 -19.49 -12.59 18.45
C LEU A 14 -19.12 -14.05 18.16
N VAL A 15 -18.74 -14.82 19.18
CA VAL A 15 -18.41 -16.26 19.04
C VAL A 15 -19.61 -17.05 18.50
N ILE A 16 -20.81 -16.82 19.01
CA ILE A 16 -22.03 -17.50 18.52
C ILE A 16 -22.27 -17.17 17.05
N VAL A 17 -22.13 -15.90 16.66
CA VAL A 17 -22.24 -15.46 15.27
C VAL A 17 -21.16 -16.13 14.40
N LEU A 18 -19.91 -16.22 14.87
CA LEU A 18 -18.85 -16.92 14.15
C LEU A 18 -19.15 -18.41 13.96
N ILE A 19 -19.83 -19.07 14.89
CA ILE A 19 -20.23 -20.47 14.74
C ILE A 19 -21.30 -20.62 13.65
N ILE A 20 -22.30 -19.73 13.63
CA ILE A 20 -23.41 -19.78 12.66
C ILE A 20 -22.94 -19.38 11.26
N PHE A 21 -22.22 -18.27 11.15
CA PHE A 21 -21.79 -17.69 9.88
C PHE A 21 -20.43 -18.24 9.41
N GLY A 22 -19.61 -18.79 10.30
CA GLY A 22 -18.23 -19.20 10.04
C GLY A 22 -17.23 -18.04 10.15
N ALA A 23 -15.99 -18.34 10.58
CA ALA A 23 -14.93 -17.35 10.77
C ALA A 23 -14.51 -16.61 9.48
N GLY A 24 -14.76 -17.19 8.30
CA GLY A 24 -14.41 -16.57 7.02
C GLY A 24 -15.45 -15.59 6.47
N LYS A 25 -16.72 -15.67 6.89
CA LYS A 25 -17.79 -14.85 6.30
C LYS A 25 -17.78 -13.42 6.83
N LEU A 26 -17.58 -13.22 8.13
CA LEU A 26 -17.46 -11.88 8.74
C LEU A 26 -16.38 -10.99 8.08
N PRO A 27 -15.12 -11.43 7.91
CA PRO A 27 -14.10 -10.61 7.25
C PRO A 27 -14.42 -10.37 5.77
N GLN A 28 -15.03 -11.33 5.09
CA GLN A 28 -15.43 -11.20 3.68
C GLN A 28 -16.53 -10.14 3.49
N LEU A 29 -17.51 -10.08 4.40
CA LEU A 29 -18.50 -8.98 4.46
C LEU A 29 -17.85 -7.65 4.89
N GLY A 30 -16.92 -7.70 5.84
CA GLY A 30 -16.19 -6.54 6.35
C GLY A 30 -15.33 -5.83 5.30
N GLU A 31 -14.69 -6.56 4.39
CA GLU A 31 -13.92 -5.97 3.29
C GLU A 31 -14.77 -5.10 2.35
N GLY A 32 -15.98 -5.55 2.02
CA GLY A 32 -16.90 -4.80 1.17
C GLY A 32 -17.38 -3.52 1.85
N VAL A 33 -17.83 -3.64 3.11
CA VAL A 33 -18.26 -2.50 3.93
C VAL A 33 -17.10 -1.53 4.19
N GLY A 34 -15.90 -2.04 4.47
CA GLY A 34 -14.70 -1.25 4.71
C GLY A 34 -14.28 -0.43 3.49
N ARG A 35 -14.33 -1.03 2.29
CA ARG A 35 -14.09 -0.31 1.03
C ARG A 35 -15.13 0.80 0.79
N ALA A 36 -16.41 0.50 1.01
CA ALA A 36 -17.49 1.49 0.86
C ALA A 36 -17.35 2.66 1.85
N LEU A 37 -17.13 2.36 3.14
CA LEU A 37 -16.97 3.37 4.19
C LEU A 37 -15.74 4.24 3.95
N ARG A 38 -14.68 3.66 3.40
CA ARG A 38 -13.45 4.37 3.08
C ARG A 38 -13.57 5.28 1.86
N GLY A 39 -14.32 4.88 0.84
CA GLY A 39 -14.72 5.76 -0.25
C GLY A 39 -15.58 6.92 0.26
N PHE A 40 -16.58 6.61 1.09
CA PHE A 40 -17.45 7.63 1.72
C PHE A 40 -16.65 8.64 2.55
N LYS A 41 -15.72 8.18 3.40
CA LYS A 41 -14.87 9.06 4.19
C LYS A 41 -13.99 9.96 3.32
N LYS A 42 -13.48 9.45 2.19
CA LYS A 42 -12.63 10.23 1.27
C LYS A 42 -13.43 11.36 0.61
N GLU A 43 -14.66 11.08 0.19
CA GLU A 43 -15.54 12.09 -0.43
C GLU A 43 -15.92 13.17 0.57
N VAL A 44 -16.38 12.76 1.77
CA VAL A 44 -16.73 13.69 2.85
C VAL A 44 -15.55 14.56 3.29
N GLN A 45 -14.33 14.02 3.28
CA GLN A 45 -13.12 14.77 3.62
C GLN A 45 -12.69 15.74 2.51
N SER A 46 -13.04 15.48 1.25
CA SER A 46 -12.65 16.30 0.10
C SER A 46 -13.42 17.63 0.03
N ASP A 47 -14.61 17.68 0.61
CA ASP A 47 -15.43 18.89 0.73
C ASP A 47 -15.00 19.82 1.89
N ILE A 48 -14.06 19.39 2.73
CA ILE A 48 -13.56 20.16 3.88
C ILE A 48 -12.15 20.66 3.54
N PRO A 49 -11.88 21.98 3.55
CA PRO A 49 -10.55 22.51 3.25
C PRO A 49 -9.49 21.88 4.19
N PRO A 50 -8.31 21.53 3.66
CA PRO A 50 -7.36 20.66 4.34
C PRO A 50 -6.79 21.32 5.58
N SER A 51 -7.33 20.97 6.74
CA SER A 51 -6.73 21.25 8.05
C SER A 51 -5.76 20.12 8.40
N THR A 52 -4.56 20.15 7.79
CA THR A 52 -3.32 19.48 8.27
C THR A 52 -3.37 17.93 8.46
N PRO A 53 -2.21 17.29 8.72
CA PRO A 53 -1.60 16.28 7.86
C PRO A 53 -2.35 14.94 7.77
N THR A 54 -2.34 14.43 6.54
CA THR A 54 -2.68 13.08 6.10
C THR A 54 -2.20 11.97 7.06
N ALA A 55 -3.15 11.37 7.79
CA ALA A 55 -2.95 10.09 8.49
C ALA A 55 -3.63 8.99 7.68
N GLY A 56 -2.80 8.19 7.01
CA GLY A 56 -3.18 6.97 6.32
C GLY A 56 -3.19 7.10 4.80
N ARG A 57 -2.12 6.61 4.17
CA ARG A 57 -2.20 5.93 2.87
C ARG A 57 -2.40 4.44 3.14
N PRO A 58 -3.60 3.88 2.98
CA PRO A 58 -3.76 2.43 2.94
C PRO A 58 -3.98 1.99 1.49
N GLY A 59 -2.98 2.26 0.66
CA GLY A 59 -2.96 1.87 -0.76
C GLY A 59 -1.68 1.13 -1.14
N ASP A 60 -0.93 0.62 -0.17
CA ASP A 60 0.33 -0.08 -0.40
C ASP A 60 0.31 -1.50 0.19
N ALA A 61 -0.83 -2.18 0.03
CA ALA A 61 -0.92 -3.60 0.28
C ALA A 61 -1.55 -4.25 -0.95
N SER A 62 -0.65 -4.66 -1.84
CA SER A 62 -0.85 -5.64 -2.91
C SER A 62 -1.52 -5.14 -4.17
N GLU A 63 -0.73 -4.52 -5.05
CA GLU A 63 -0.84 -4.74 -6.49
C GLU A 63 0.56 -4.65 -7.14
N ASN A 64 1.23 -5.82 -7.12
CA ASN A 64 2.16 -6.33 -8.13
C ASN A 64 3.34 -5.46 -8.60
N GLU A 65 4.52 -5.73 -8.06
CA GLU A 65 5.73 -5.85 -8.87
C GLU A 65 6.36 -7.22 -8.60
N THR A 66 6.23 -8.11 -9.60
CA THR A 66 7.35 -8.74 -10.29
C THR A 66 8.43 -9.33 -9.40
N GLY A 67 8.64 -10.64 -9.55
CA GLY A 67 9.84 -11.34 -9.07
C GLY A 67 11.10 -10.56 -9.40
N GLY A 68 11.61 -9.84 -8.39
CA GLY A 68 12.97 -9.40 -8.29
C GLY A 68 13.73 -10.51 -7.59
N ASP A 69 14.41 -11.31 -8.42
CA ASP A 69 15.63 -12.02 -8.10
C ASP A 69 16.23 -11.67 -6.73
N ILE A 70 16.00 -12.52 -5.74
CA ILE A 70 16.81 -12.58 -4.53
C ILE A 70 18.13 -13.28 -4.85
N THR A 71 18.94 -12.70 -5.74
CA THR A 71 20.33 -13.16 -5.96
C THR A 71 21.29 -11.98 -6.03
N GLU A 72 21.03 -10.93 -5.28
CA GLU A 72 21.96 -9.81 -5.09
C GLU A 72 22.93 -10.09 -3.93
N ALA A 73 23.61 -11.25 -4.01
CA ALA A 73 24.76 -11.57 -3.16
C ALA A 73 25.93 -12.19 -3.96
N ASP A 74 25.74 -12.42 -5.28
CA ASP A 74 26.72 -13.08 -6.14
C ASP A 74 26.90 -12.37 -7.51
N GLU A 75 26.39 -11.14 -7.66
CA GLU A 75 26.69 -10.32 -8.84
C GLU A 75 28.00 -9.57 -8.63
N ASP A 76 28.98 -9.93 -9.47
CA ASP A 76 30.30 -9.31 -9.54
C ASP A 76 30.16 -7.76 -9.64
N PRO A 77 30.77 -6.99 -8.72
CA PRO A 77 30.60 -5.52 -8.65
C PRO A 77 30.97 -4.77 -9.94
N GLU A 78 31.63 -5.44 -10.89
CA GLU A 78 31.92 -4.90 -12.22
C GLU A 78 30.66 -4.75 -13.10
N VAL A 79 29.69 -5.67 -13.00
CA VAL A 79 28.48 -5.68 -13.84
C VAL A 79 27.51 -4.58 -13.41
N ILE A 80 27.39 -4.36 -12.11
CA ILE A 80 26.59 -3.26 -11.54
C ILE A 80 27.19 -1.91 -11.98
N ARG A 81 28.52 -1.78 -11.96
CA ARG A 81 29.21 -0.57 -12.45
C ARG A 81 29.02 -0.37 -13.95
N ALA A 82 29.04 -1.44 -14.74
CA ALA A 82 28.83 -1.38 -16.19
C ALA A 82 27.42 -0.86 -16.55
N ARG A 83 26.37 -1.36 -15.88
CA ARG A 83 24.99 -0.89 -16.11
C ARG A 83 24.78 0.57 -15.71
N ILE A 84 25.38 1.01 -14.60
CA ILE A 84 25.28 2.40 -14.13
C ILE A 84 26.01 3.34 -15.10
N ALA A 85 27.18 2.93 -15.59
CA ALA A 85 27.96 3.71 -16.55
C ALA A 85 27.28 3.82 -17.93
N GLU A 86 26.67 2.73 -18.43
CA GLU A 86 25.95 2.75 -19.70
C GLU A 86 24.75 3.70 -19.70
N ARG A 87 24.03 3.75 -18.57
CA ARG A 87 22.85 4.62 -18.45
C ARG A 87 23.23 6.10 -18.43
N GLN A 88 24.41 6.46 -17.93
CA GLN A 88 24.89 7.84 -17.92
C GLN A 88 25.34 8.33 -19.31
N ARG A 89 25.90 7.46 -20.16
CA ARG A 89 26.33 7.82 -21.52
C ARG A 89 25.18 8.28 -22.41
N ARG A 90 24.03 7.58 -22.37
CA ARG A 90 22.87 7.93 -23.20
C ARG A 90 22.22 9.26 -22.81
N VAL A 91 22.40 9.71 -21.57
CA VAL A 91 21.84 10.99 -21.10
C VAL A 91 22.78 12.16 -21.42
N GLN A 92 24.09 11.94 -21.44
CA GLN A 92 25.07 12.95 -21.82
C GLN A 92 25.10 13.21 -23.33
N GLU A 93 24.92 12.18 -24.17
CA GLU A 93 24.88 12.36 -25.63
C GLU A 93 23.76 13.30 -26.08
N ARG A 94 22.57 13.23 -25.43
CA ARG A 94 21.47 14.15 -25.75
C ARG A 94 21.72 15.59 -25.31
N GLN A 95 22.61 15.84 -24.35
CA GLN A 95 22.93 17.19 -23.91
C GLN A 95 24.00 17.87 -24.78
N MET A 96 24.84 17.10 -25.48
CA MET A 96 25.85 17.69 -26.38
C MET A 96 25.28 18.10 -27.74
N GLU A 97 24.16 17.50 -28.18
CA GLU A 97 23.51 17.85 -29.45
C GLU A 97 22.61 19.09 -29.33
N SER A 98 22.09 19.37 -28.13
CA SER A 98 21.24 20.54 -27.87
C SER A 98 21.99 21.88 -27.77
N GLY A 99 23.34 21.86 -27.76
CA GLY A 99 24.18 23.06 -27.65
C GLY A 99 24.71 23.60 -28.98
N ARG A 100 24.30 23.03 -30.13
CA ARG A 100 24.73 23.47 -31.47
C ARG A 100 23.56 23.96 -32.35
N VAL A 101 22.42 24.30 -31.76
CA VAL A 101 21.35 24.99 -32.49
C VAL A 101 21.35 26.42 -31.97
N ASP A 102 21.58 27.33 -32.92
CA ASP A 102 21.83 28.78 -32.81
C ASP A 102 20.94 29.57 -31.83
#